data_AF-A0A0L0C3X5-F1
#
_entry.id   AF-A0A0L0C3X5-F1
#
_cell.length_a   1.000
_cell.length_b   1.000
_cell.length_c   1.000
_cell.angle_alpha   90.00
_cell.angle_beta   90.00
_cell.angle_gamma   90.00
#
_symmetry.space_group_name_H-M   'P 1'
#
loop_
_entity.id
_entity.type
_entity.pdbx_description
1 polymer ?
#
loop_
_entity_poly.entity_id
_entity_poly.type
_entity_poly.pdbx_seq_one_letter_code
_entity_poly.pdbx_strand_id
1 'polypeptide(L)'
;MRNKRKVICAECSRRETKCTNIIKNVLGPHFDDELRKDIGEGYFSILIDESCDVALTKVLVVFILGLAIIYFSSNLGKIVSTFLSIEELESGSAENIVIGVKNALRKFNLKTEKLVGIGTDNANVMDPLKIPKTSDTKWLSIETSVSRILSQWEELKVHFETAYMEEKCLKAKILCELYNEDNIRLYLLFLKPILLEVQLVNKIFQGHDNDPTRLLKELLLLINFLKRKVVGDDSVDVLYSDFD
;
A
#
# COMPACT_ATOMS: atom_id res chain seq x y z
N MET A 1 -17.20 -14.41 -20.04
CA MET A 1 -18.49 -14.46 -19.30
C MET A 1 -18.42 -13.49 -18.14
N ARG A 2 -19.31 -12.49 -18.09
CA ARG A 2 -19.31 -11.39 -17.13
C ARG A 2 -19.51 -11.92 -15.71
N ASN A 3 -18.55 -11.60 -14.84
CA ASN A 3 -18.53 -11.99 -13.44
C ASN A 3 -19.66 -11.26 -12.69
N LYS A 4 -20.74 -11.96 -12.32
CA LYS A 4 -21.95 -11.39 -11.68
C LYS A 4 -21.71 -10.78 -10.29
N ARG A 5 -20.49 -10.85 -9.76
CA ARG A 5 -20.13 -10.28 -8.44
C ARG A 5 -19.93 -8.75 -8.43
N LYS A 6 -19.72 -8.09 -9.58
CA LYS A 6 -19.43 -6.63 -9.63
C LYS A 6 -20.63 -5.69 -9.80
N VAL A 7 -21.85 -6.18 -10.02
CA VAL A 7 -23.00 -5.30 -10.35
C VAL A 7 -23.89 -4.94 -9.15
N ILE A 8 -23.77 -5.61 -8.00
CA ILE A 8 -24.73 -5.41 -6.90
C ILE A 8 -24.28 -4.29 -5.92
N CYS A 9 -23.01 -3.90 -5.90
CA CYS A 9 -22.49 -2.96 -4.88
C CYS A 9 -22.50 -1.48 -5.29
N ALA A 10 -22.61 -1.15 -6.59
CA ALA A 10 -22.41 0.23 -7.06
C ALA A 10 -23.68 1.11 -7.07
N GLU A 11 -24.89 0.52 -6.99
CA GLU A 11 -26.15 1.30 -7.06
C GLU A 11 -26.83 1.53 -5.70
N CYS A 12 -26.42 0.85 -4.63
CA CYS A 12 -27.14 0.90 -3.35
C CYS A 12 -26.61 2.00 -2.39
N SER A 13 -26.28 3.17 -2.92
CA SER A 13 -25.54 4.20 -2.20
C SER A 13 -26.39 5.15 -1.34
N ARG A 14 -27.68 4.86 -1.11
CA ARG A 14 -28.55 5.71 -0.27
C ARG A 14 -29.59 4.89 0.51
N ARG A 15 -29.29 4.65 1.80
CA ARG A 15 -30.22 4.37 2.91
C ARG A 15 -31.10 3.11 2.81
N GLU A 16 -30.61 1.95 3.26
CA GLU A 16 -31.40 1.00 4.07
C GLU A 16 -30.47 0.11 4.91
N THR A 17 -30.43 0.30 6.23
CA THR A 17 -29.76 -0.62 7.16
C THR A 17 -30.26 -2.06 7.03
N LYS A 18 -31.51 -2.23 6.57
CA LYS A 18 -32.16 -3.52 6.30
C LYS A 18 -31.49 -4.27 5.14
N CYS A 19 -31.30 -3.64 3.98
CA CYS A 19 -30.61 -4.27 2.85
C CYS A 19 -29.17 -4.66 3.21
N THR A 20 -28.44 -3.77 3.90
CA THR A 20 -27.09 -4.08 4.38
C THR A 20 -27.09 -5.27 5.35
N ASN A 21 -28.06 -5.34 6.27
CA ASN A 21 -28.19 -6.48 7.19
C ASN A 21 -28.58 -7.78 6.48
N ILE A 22 -29.42 -7.74 5.45
CA ILE A 22 -29.78 -8.93 4.67
C ILE A 22 -28.54 -9.44 3.93
N ILE A 23 -27.78 -8.56 3.29
CA ILE A 23 -26.56 -8.95 2.59
C ILE A 23 -25.54 -9.54 3.58
N LYS A 24 -25.30 -8.86 4.70
CA LYS A 24 -24.29 -9.27 5.69
C LYS A 24 -24.67 -10.52 6.47
N ASN A 25 -25.93 -10.66 6.89
CA ASN A 25 -26.34 -11.69 7.85
C ASN A 25 -27.10 -12.86 7.20
N VAL A 26 -27.57 -12.72 5.96
CA VAL A 26 -28.32 -13.78 5.26
C VAL A 26 -27.57 -14.25 4.03
N LEU A 27 -27.33 -13.36 3.06
CA LEU A 27 -26.73 -13.75 1.78
C LEU A 27 -25.26 -14.11 1.91
N GLY A 28 -24.46 -13.33 2.64
CA GLY A 28 -23.04 -13.58 2.86
C GLY A 28 -22.77 -14.99 3.41
N PRO A 29 -23.32 -15.34 4.59
CA PRO A 29 -23.14 -16.67 5.16
C PRO A 29 -23.65 -17.79 4.26
N HIS A 30 -24.76 -17.57 3.55
CA HIS A 30 -25.30 -18.55 2.61
C HIS A 30 -24.31 -18.87 1.47
N PHE A 31 -23.72 -17.85 0.86
CA PHE A 31 -22.73 -18.03 -0.21
C PHE A 31 -21.40 -18.60 0.32
N ASP A 32 -21.00 -18.23 1.53
CA ASP A 32 -19.79 -18.79 2.17
C ASP A 32 -19.95 -20.30 2.42
N ASP A 33 -21.13 -20.72 2.90
CA ASP A 33 -21.46 -22.13 3.11
C ASP A 33 -21.57 -22.90 1.80
N GLU A 34 -22.16 -22.30 0.76
CA GLU A 34 -22.24 -22.90 -0.57
C GLU A 34 -20.85 -23.11 -1.17
N LEU A 35 -19.99 -22.09 -1.11
CA LEU A 35 -18.61 -22.16 -1.58
C LEU A 35 -17.81 -23.22 -0.83
N ARG A 36 -17.93 -23.25 0.50
CA ARG A 36 -17.28 -24.26 1.35
C ARG A 36 -17.71 -25.68 0.98
N LYS A 37 -19.01 -25.91 0.74
CA LYS A 37 -19.53 -27.23 0.35
C LYS A 37 -19.05 -27.65 -1.04
N ASP A 38 -18.95 -26.70 -1.98
CA ASP A 38 -18.49 -26.96 -3.34
C ASP A 38 -16.99 -27.30 -3.39
N ILE A 39 -16.17 -26.67 -2.55
CA ILE A 39 -14.74 -27.00 -2.40
C ILE A 39 -14.57 -28.36 -1.70
N GLY A 40 -15.29 -28.58 -0.58
CA GLY A 40 -15.25 -29.81 0.20
C GLY A 40 -13.83 -30.18 0.67
N GLU A 41 -13.43 -31.43 0.44
CA GLU A 41 -12.09 -31.97 0.75
C GLU A 41 -11.15 -31.95 -0.48
N GLY A 42 -11.53 -31.19 -1.51
CA GLY A 42 -10.77 -31.01 -2.74
C GLY A 42 -9.49 -30.21 -2.53
N TYR A 43 -8.58 -30.34 -3.49
CA TYR A 43 -7.37 -29.53 -3.56
C TYR A 43 -7.70 -28.14 -4.11
N PHE A 44 -7.01 -27.13 -3.59
CA PHE A 44 -7.20 -25.75 -4.03
C PHE A 44 -5.88 -24.97 -4.07
N SER A 45 -5.89 -23.87 -4.79
CA SER A 45 -4.82 -22.88 -4.84
C SER A 45 -5.36 -21.51 -4.47
N ILE A 46 -4.51 -20.65 -3.92
CA ILE A 46 -4.91 -19.29 -3.53
C ILE A 46 -4.12 -18.28 -4.35
N LEU A 47 -4.80 -17.23 -4.78
CA LEU A 47 -4.18 -16.03 -5.31
C LEU A 47 -4.27 -14.94 -4.24
N ILE A 48 -3.13 -14.31 -3.96
CA ILE A 48 -2.98 -13.27 -2.97
C ILE A 48 -2.67 -11.97 -3.70
N ASP A 49 -3.43 -10.93 -3.37
CA ASP A 49 -3.26 -9.57 -3.87
C ASP A 49 -3.09 -8.62 -2.67
N GLU A 50 -1.96 -7.95 -2.57
CA GLU A 50 -1.69 -6.96 -1.52
C GLU A 50 -2.01 -5.56 -2.05
N SER A 51 -2.81 -4.81 -1.30
CA SER A 51 -3.04 -3.40 -1.56
C SER A 51 -2.78 -2.56 -0.31
N CYS A 52 -2.16 -1.40 -0.50
CA CYS A 52 -1.98 -0.41 0.56
C CYS A 52 -2.95 0.73 0.32
N ASP A 53 -3.91 0.93 1.23
CA ASP A 53 -4.74 2.14 1.20
C ASP A 53 -4.16 3.19 2.16
N VAL A 54 -3.94 4.39 1.63
CA VAL A 54 -3.47 5.54 2.39
C VAL A 54 -4.69 6.41 2.70
N ALA A 55 -5.39 6.08 3.78
CA ALA A 55 -6.54 6.84 4.22
C ALA A 55 -6.11 8.19 4.81
N LEU A 56 -6.65 9.28 4.27
CA LEU A 56 -6.24 10.67 4.55
C LEU A 56 -6.59 11.21 5.95
N THR A 57 -7.27 10.47 6.81
CA THR A 57 -7.85 11.03 8.05
C THR A 57 -7.03 10.82 9.32
N LYS A 58 -6.06 9.92 9.34
CA LYS A 58 -5.06 9.75 10.40
C LYS A 58 -3.84 9.12 9.74
N VAL A 59 -2.62 9.51 10.07
CA VAL A 59 -1.39 8.93 9.53
C VAL A 59 -1.30 7.43 9.87
N LEU A 60 -2.04 6.58 9.16
CA LEU A 60 -2.14 5.14 9.40
C LEU A 60 -2.29 4.46 8.04
N VAL A 61 -1.26 3.70 7.68
CA VAL A 61 -1.28 2.85 6.49
C VAL A 61 -2.06 1.60 6.85
N VAL A 62 -3.13 1.30 6.11
CA VAL A 62 -3.88 0.06 6.26
C VAL A 62 -3.50 -0.86 5.11
N PHE A 63 -3.00 -2.05 5.46
CA PHE A 63 -2.67 -3.07 4.50
C PHE A 63 -3.89 -3.96 4.32
N ILE A 64 -4.32 -4.16 3.07
CA ILE A 64 -5.50 -4.95 2.75
C ILE A 64 -5.07 -6.12 1.88
N LEU A 65 -5.34 -7.34 2.35
CA LEU A 65 -5.03 -8.58 1.67
C LEU A 65 -6.28 -9.13 0.97
N GLY A 66 -6.29 -9.08 -0.35
CA GLY A 66 -7.30 -9.73 -1.19
C GLY A 66 -6.94 -11.20 -1.43
N LEU A 67 -7.87 -12.11 -1.12
CA LEU A 67 -7.71 -13.54 -1.36
C LEU A 67 -8.72 -14.02 -2.38
N ALA A 68 -8.23 -14.62 -3.45
CA ALA A 68 -9.03 -15.39 -4.39
C ALA A 68 -8.61 -16.87 -4.32
N ILE A 69 -9.57 -17.76 -4.53
CA ILE A 69 -9.37 -19.20 -4.49
C ILE A 69 -9.61 -19.79 -5.89
N ILE A 70 -8.79 -20.75 -6.26
CA ILE A 70 -8.92 -21.55 -7.47
C ILE A 70 -9.09 -23.01 -7.04
N TYR A 71 -10.17 -23.64 -7.45
CA TYR A 71 -10.47 -25.03 -7.12
C TYR A 71 -11.24 -25.70 -8.25
N PHE A 72 -11.31 -27.03 -8.23
CA PHE A 72 -12.15 -27.78 -9.15
C PHE A 72 -13.53 -27.99 -8.53
N SER A 73 -14.57 -27.41 -9.13
CA SER A 73 -15.95 -27.65 -8.70
C SER A 73 -16.46 -28.95 -9.31
N SER A 74 -16.72 -29.95 -8.47
CA SER A 74 -17.31 -31.22 -8.89
C SER A 74 -18.74 -31.02 -9.43
N ASN A 75 -19.47 -30.04 -8.88
CA ASN A 75 -20.82 -29.73 -9.32
C ASN A 75 -20.86 -29.15 -10.74
N LEU A 76 -19.87 -28.33 -11.10
CA LEU A 76 -19.78 -27.67 -12.41
C LEU A 76 -18.86 -28.39 -13.39
N GLY A 77 -18.09 -29.38 -12.94
CA GLY A 77 -17.12 -30.13 -13.74
C GLY A 77 -15.99 -29.26 -14.31
N LYS A 78 -15.63 -28.16 -13.64
CA LYS A 78 -14.62 -27.20 -14.15
C LYS A 78 -13.82 -26.53 -13.05
N ILE A 79 -12.67 -25.99 -13.44
CA ILE A 79 -11.87 -25.12 -12.57
C ILE A 79 -12.60 -23.78 -12.42
N VAL A 80 -12.82 -23.38 -11.17
CA VAL A 80 -13.48 -22.13 -10.79
C VAL A 80 -12.45 -21.27 -10.05
N SER A 81 -12.31 -20.03 -10.50
CA SER A 81 -11.60 -18.97 -9.77
C SER A 81 -12.62 -18.01 -9.21
N THR A 82 -12.57 -17.77 -7.91
CA THR A 82 -13.54 -16.92 -7.22
C THR A 82 -12.92 -16.20 -6.04
N PHE A 83 -13.54 -15.11 -5.62
CA PHE A 83 -13.12 -14.35 -4.46
C PHE A 83 -13.43 -15.12 -3.18
N LEU A 84 -12.47 -15.15 -2.23
CA LEU A 84 -12.56 -15.81 -0.94
C LEU A 84 -12.83 -14.79 0.18
N SER A 85 -11.86 -13.91 0.48
CA SER A 85 -12.02 -12.87 1.49
C SER A 85 -11.09 -11.69 1.28
N ILE A 86 -11.37 -10.61 2.02
CA ILE A 86 -10.47 -9.48 2.23
C ILE A 86 -10.13 -9.48 3.72
N GLU A 87 -8.84 -9.43 4.04
CA GLU A 87 -8.33 -9.34 5.41
C GLU A 87 -7.55 -8.04 5.59
N GLU A 88 -7.80 -7.33 6.69
CA GLU A 88 -7.02 -6.14 7.06
C GLU A 88 -5.80 -6.57 7.88
N LEU A 89 -4.63 -6.05 7.54
CA LEU A 89 -3.35 -6.34 8.17
C LEU A 89 -2.75 -5.08 8.81
N GLU A 90 -2.05 -5.27 9.92
CA GLU A 90 -1.34 -4.19 10.62
C GLU A 90 -0.10 -3.72 9.86
N SER A 91 0.57 -4.62 9.13
CA SER A 91 1.71 -4.30 8.28
C SER A 91 1.85 -5.27 7.10
N GLY A 92 2.44 -4.83 5.99
CA GLY A 92 2.76 -5.65 4.82
C GLY A 92 3.95 -6.61 5.01
N SER A 93 4.25 -7.04 6.24
CA SER A 93 5.29 -8.03 6.51
C SER A 93 4.84 -9.43 6.08
N ALA A 94 5.79 -10.26 5.61
CA ALA A 94 5.53 -11.65 5.25
C ALA A 94 4.86 -12.45 6.38
N GLU A 95 5.23 -12.19 7.64
CA GLU A 95 4.63 -12.84 8.82
C GLU A 95 3.14 -12.51 8.95
N ASN A 96 2.79 -11.23 8.80
CA ASN A 96 1.41 -10.76 8.89
C ASN A 96 0.55 -11.27 7.73
N ILE A 97 1.11 -11.38 6.53
CA ILE A 97 0.43 -12.01 5.39
C ILE A 97 0.13 -13.48 5.70
N VAL A 98 1.08 -14.24 6.23
CA VAL A 98 0.86 -15.64 6.60
C VAL A 98 -0.23 -15.75 7.67
N ILE A 99 -0.27 -14.85 8.64
CA ILE A 99 -1.32 -14.79 9.67
C ILE A 99 -2.68 -14.52 9.01
N GLY A 100 -2.77 -13.52 8.13
CA GLY A 100 -3.98 -13.18 7.39
C GLY A 100 -4.53 -14.37 6.57
N VAL A 101 -3.66 -15.04 5.80
CA VAL A 101 -4.02 -16.23 5.03
C VAL A 101 -4.53 -17.36 5.93
N LYS A 102 -3.85 -17.63 7.05
CA LYS A 102 -4.29 -18.66 8.01
C LYS A 102 -5.64 -18.33 8.63
N ASN A 103 -5.89 -17.07 8.95
CA ASN A 103 -7.17 -16.61 9.50
C ASN A 103 -8.30 -16.77 8.49
N ALA A 104 -8.08 -16.38 7.23
CA ALA A 104 -9.05 -16.59 6.16
C ALA A 104 -9.35 -18.08 5.93
N LEU A 105 -8.33 -18.93 5.87
CA LEU A 105 -8.51 -20.38 5.73
C LEU A 105 -9.33 -20.99 6.87
N ARG A 106 -9.07 -20.56 8.12
CA ARG A 106 -9.83 -21.00 9.30
C ARG A 106 -11.30 -20.58 9.22
N LYS A 107 -11.59 -19.35 8.74
CA LYS A 107 -12.96 -18.85 8.58
C LYS A 107 -13.79 -19.71 7.63
N PHE A 108 -13.20 -20.19 6.54
CA PHE A 108 -13.85 -21.09 5.59
C PHE A 108 -13.69 -22.58 5.92
N ASN A 109 -13.04 -22.91 7.06
CA ASN A 109 -12.74 -24.27 7.50
C ASN A 109 -12.01 -25.11 6.43
N LEU A 110 -11.09 -24.47 5.71
CA LEU A 110 -10.25 -25.09 4.68
C LEU A 110 -8.94 -25.58 5.30
N LYS A 111 -8.55 -26.81 5.01
CA LYS A 111 -7.31 -27.41 5.52
C LYS A 111 -6.12 -26.94 4.71
N THR A 112 -5.09 -26.44 5.37
CA THR A 112 -3.83 -26.02 4.72
C THR A 112 -3.14 -27.19 4.01
N GLU A 113 -3.35 -28.43 4.44
CA GLU A 113 -2.84 -29.66 3.80
C GLU A 113 -3.34 -29.86 2.36
N LYS A 114 -4.46 -29.21 2.00
CA LYS A 114 -5.09 -29.30 0.67
C LYS A 114 -4.71 -28.12 -0.23
N LEU A 115 -3.90 -27.19 0.26
CA LEU A 115 -3.39 -26.06 -0.50
C LEU A 115 -2.22 -26.53 -1.38
N VAL A 116 -2.40 -26.50 -2.69
CA VAL A 116 -1.43 -27.00 -3.68
C VAL A 116 -0.54 -25.88 -4.25
N GLY A 117 -0.99 -24.63 -4.18
CA GLY A 117 -0.24 -23.51 -4.73
C GLY A 117 -0.72 -22.17 -4.23
N ILE A 118 0.23 -21.22 -4.15
CA ILE A 118 -0.02 -19.82 -3.83
C ILE A 118 0.53 -18.99 -4.99
N GLY A 119 -0.31 -18.17 -5.60
CA GLY A 119 0.10 -17.18 -6.59
C GLY A 119 0.03 -15.78 -5.98
N THR A 120 1.15 -15.06 -5.97
CA THR A 120 1.21 -13.68 -5.46
C THR A 120 1.51 -12.74 -6.61
N ASP A 121 0.76 -11.63 -6.73
CA ASP A 121 1.14 -10.51 -7.59
C ASP A 121 2.42 -9.89 -7.00
N ASN A 122 3.53 -10.00 -7.75
CA ASN A 122 4.81 -9.38 -7.47
C ASN A 122 5.38 -9.72 -6.07
N ALA A 123 6.39 -10.61 -6.01
CA ALA A 123 7.11 -11.00 -4.79
C ALA A 123 7.94 -9.86 -4.14
N ASN A 124 7.53 -8.61 -4.28
CA ASN A 124 8.11 -7.44 -3.61
C ASN A 124 7.96 -7.49 -2.08
N VAL A 125 7.15 -8.38 -1.52
CA VAL A 125 7.08 -8.63 -0.06
C VAL A 125 8.18 -9.60 0.41
N MET A 126 8.75 -10.40 -0.50
CA MET A 126 9.93 -11.24 -0.22
C MET A 126 11.25 -10.63 -0.69
N ASP A 127 11.21 -9.68 -1.61
CA ASP A 127 12.37 -8.87 -2.00
C ASP A 127 12.49 -7.62 -1.13
N PRO A 128 13.70 -7.11 -0.86
CA PRO A 128 13.87 -5.80 -0.24
C PRO A 128 13.15 -4.71 -1.06
N LEU A 129 12.46 -3.79 -0.37
CA LEU A 129 11.71 -2.70 -1.01
C LEU A 129 12.56 -1.99 -2.06
N LYS A 130 12.18 -2.13 -3.33
CA LYS A 130 12.91 -1.48 -4.43
C LYS A 130 12.72 0.03 -4.31
N ILE A 131 13.80 0.79 -4.34
CA ILE A 131 13.73 2.25 -4.41
C ILE A 131 13.13 2.61 -5.78
N PRO A 132 12.00 3.34 -5.83
CA PRO A 132 11.39 3.72 -7.09
C PRO A 132 12.36 4.58 -7.88
N LYS A 133 12.48 4.29 -9.19
CA LYS A 133 13.26 5.14 -10.09
C LYS A 133 12.62 6.53 -10.11
N THR A 134 13.36 7.52 -9.62
CA THR A 134 12.96 8.91 -9.74
C THR A 134 13.12 9.33 -11.20
N SER A 135 12.13 10.03 -11.73
CA SER A 135 12.21 10.72 -13.01
C SER A 135 11.87 12.18 -12.79
N ASP A 136 12.49 13.08 -13.55
CA ASP A 136 12.32 14.53 -13.41
C ASP A 136 10.85 14.98 -13.48
N THR A 137 9.98 14.17 -14.11
CA THR A 137 8.53 14.42 -14.25
C THR A 137 7.65 13.74 -13.19
N LYS A 138 8.22 12.95 -12.26
CA LYS A 138 7.46 12.19 -11.24
C LYS A 138 7.87 12.59 -9.83
N TRP A 139 7.60 13.84 -9.45
CA TRP A 139 7.84 14.34 -8.08
C TRP A 139 7.21 13.48 -6.98
N LEU A 140 6.08 12.81 -7.27
CA LEU A 140 5.46 11.86 -6.34
C LEU A 140 6.33 10.65 -5.97
N SER A 141 7.32 10.32 -6.80
CA SER A 141 8.24 9.22 -6.51
C SER A 141 9.33 9.63 -5.52
N ILE A 142 9.62 10.93 -5.35
CA ILE A 142 10.75 11.39 -4.55
C ILE A 142 10.50 11.18 -3.06
N GLU A 143 9.32 11.56 -2.56
CA GLU A 143 8.96 11.30 -1.15
C GLU A 143 9.04 9.81 -0.84
N THR A 144 8.46 8.98 -1.70
CA THR A 144 8.42 7.53 -1.50
C THR A 144 9.82 6.92 -1.55
N SER A 145 10.70 7.43 -2.42
CA SER A 145 12.12 7.03 -2.45
C SER A 145 12.86 7.44 -1.18
N VAL A 146 12.69 8.69 -0.71
CA VAL A 146 13.32 9.19 0.53
C VAL A 146 12.82 8.41 1.75
N SER A 147 11.51 8.15 1.84
CA SER A 147 10.92 7.33 2.90
C SER A 147 11.49 5.92 2.93
N ARG A 148 11.68 5.28 1.76
CA ARG A 148 12.28 3.93 1.65
C ARG A 148 13.76 3.93 2.04
N ILE A 149 14.53 4.89 1.54
CA ILE A 149 15.95 5.06 1.89
C ILE A 149 16.13 5.20 3.40
N LEU A 150 15.32 6.03 4.05
CA LEU A 150 15.39 6.23 5.50
C LEU A 150 14.93 4.99 6.29
N SER A 151 13.96 4.24 5.79
CA SER A 151 13.49 3.02 6.45
C SER A 151 14.49 1.87 6.39
N GLN A 152 15.32 1.83 5.34
CA GLN A 152 16.31 0.78 5.09
C GLN A 152 17.74 1.29 5.25
N TRP A 153 17.95 2.32 6.07
CA TRP A 153 19.22 3.04 6.11
C TRP A 153 20.38 2.14 6.54
N GLU A 154 20.20 1.34 7.59
CA GLU A 154 21.24 0.45 8.11
C GLU A 154 21.52 -0.70 7.14
N GLU A 155 20.47 -1.27 6.54
CA GLU A 155 20.57 -2.36 5.57
C GLU A 155 21.31 -1.91 4.30
N LEU A 156 21.01 -0.71 3.80
CA LEU A 156 21.70 -0.11 2.66
C LEU A 156 23.17 0.17 2.99
N LYS A 157 23.46 0.65 4.20
CA LYS A 157 24.83 0.89 4.66
C LYS A 157 25.65 -0.41 4.64
N VAL A 158 25.14 -1.46 5.26
CA VAL A 158 25.79 -2.78 5.30
C VAL A 158 25.92 -3.38 3.89
N HIS A 159 24.89 -3.21 3.05
CA HIS A 159 24.92 -3.70 1.67
C HIS A 159 26.01 -3.03 0.83
N PHE A 160 26.15 -1.71 0.89
CA PHE A 160 27.18 -1.00 0.13
C PHE A 160 28.60 -1.25 0.68
N GLU A 161 28.74 -1.44 1.99
CA GLU A 161 30.01 -1.87 2.60
C GLU A 161 30.42 -3.26 2.08
N THR A 162 29.50 -4.21 2.05
CA THR A 162 29.74 -5.58 1.55
C THR A 162 30.08 -5.56 0.05
N ALA A 163 29.30 -4.83 -0.75
CA ALA A 163 29.53 -4.71 -2.19
C ALA A 163 30.88 -4.04 -2.53
N TYR A 164 31.34 -3.08 -1.71
CA TYR A 164 32.66 -2.48 -1.89
C TYR A 164 33.79 -3.49 -1.62
N MET A 165 33.65 -4.31 -0.57
CA MET A 165 34.65 -5.33 -0.21
C MET A 165 34.75 -6.45 -1.25
N GLU A 166 33.63 -6.86 -1.84
CA GLU A 166 33.57 -7.97 -2.79
C GLU A 166 33.89 -7.55 -4.23
N GLU A 167 33.26 -6.49 -4.75
CA GLU A 167 33.30 -6.15 -6.18
C GLU A 167 34.24 -4.98 -6.52
N LYS A 168 34.77 -4.27 -5.52
CA LYS A 168 35.63 -3.06 -5.66
C LYS A 168 35.06 -2.01 -6.64
N CYS A 169 33.74 -1.94 -6.76
CA CYS A 169 33.07 -1.00 -7.64
C CYS A 169 33.23 0.44 -7.11
N LEU A 170 33.65 1.38 -7.98
CA LEU A 170 33.77 2.81 -7.64
C LEU A 170 32.43 3.42 -7.17
N LYS A 171 31.29 2.96 -7.72
CA LYS A 171 29.97 3.43 -7.30
C LYS A 171 29.62 2.96 -5.89
N ALA A 172 29.95 1.71 -5.55
CA ALA A 172 29.76 1.16 -4.21
C ALA A 172 30.63 1.89 -3.19
N LYS A 173 31.88 2.25 -3.57
CA LYS A 173 32.75 3.08 -2.74
C LYS A 173 32.15 4.44 -2.41
N ILE A 174 31.70 5.19 -3.43
CA ILE A 174 31.09 6.51 -3.25
C ILE A 174 29.85 6.41 -2.36
N LEU A 175 28.98 5.42 -2.58
CA LEU A 175 27.78 5.22 -1.77
C LEU A 175 28.12 4.81 -0.33
N CYS A 176 29.15 3.98 -0.12
CA CYS A 176 29.61 3.62 1.21
C CYS A 176 30.16 4.84 1.97
N GLU A 177 30.94 5.70 1.31
CA GLU A 177 31.41 6.98 1.88
C GLU A 177 30.21 7.89 2.22
N LEU A 178 29.23 7.99 1.33
CA LEU A 178 28.00 8.77 1.50
C LEU A 178 27.17 8.32 2.71
N TYR A 179 26.98 7.01 2.90
CA TYR A 179 26.19 6.45 4.01
C TYR A 179 26.95 6.41 5.35
N ASN A 180 28.27 6.60 5.30
CA ASN A 180 29.09 6.75 6.50
C ASN A 180 29.05 8.18 7.07
N GLU A 181 28.62 9.17 6.29
CA GLU A 181 28.39 10.53 6.78
C GLU A 181 26.97 10.71 7.34
N ASP A 182 26.88 11.04 8.64
CA ASP A 182 25.59 11.29 9.30
C ASP A 182 24.83 12.50 8.73
N ASN A 183 25.54 13.44 8.10
CA ASN A 183 24.99 14.67 7.53
C ASN A 183 23.87 14.39 6.52
N ILE A 184 24.04 13.35 5.70
CA ILE A 184 23.11 13.02 4.63
C ILE A 184 21.85 12.38 5.19
N ARG A 185 22.01 11.52 6.20
CA ARG A 185 20.87 10.99 6.95
C ARG A 185 20.07 12.11 7.61
N LEU A 186 20.75 13.05 8.28
CA LEU A 186 20.12 14.21 8.92
C LEU A 186 19.40 15.09 7.90
N TYR A 187 20.01 15.33 6.75
CA TYR A 187 19.38 16.06 5.65
C TYR A 187 18.10 15.38 5.15
N LEU A 188 18.15 14.06 4.91
CA LEU A 188 16.97 13.30 4.48
C LEU A 188 15.88 13.26 5.56
N LEU A 189 16.24 13.15 6.84
CA LEU A 189 15.31 13.22 7.96
C LEU A 189 14.62 14.58 8.05
N PHE A 190 15.35 15.66 7.80
CA PHE A 190 14.80 17.01 7.70
C PHE A 190 13.88 17.17 6.48
N LEU A 191 14.27 16.60 5.34
CA LEU A 191 13.57 16.74 4.06
C LEU A 191 12.26 15.91 4.01
N LYS A 192 12.23 14.74 4.66
CA LYS A 192 11.08 13.83 4.68
C LYS A 192 9.73 14.52 5.00
N PRO A 193 9.58 15.27 6.12
CA PRO A 193 8.30 15.94 6.43
C PRO A 193 7.92 16.99 5.39
N ILE A 194 8.88 17.66 4.75
CA ILE A 194 8.61 18.63 3.68
C ILE A 194 8.07 17.93 2.44
N LEU A 195 8.70 16.83 2.04
CA LEU A 195 8.28 16.04 0.88
C LEU A 195 6.88 15.42 1.08
N LEU A 196 6.54 15.01 2.31
CA LEU A 196 5.21 14.48 2.63
C LEU A 196 4.10 15.51 2.38
N GLU A 197 4.27 16.75 2.83
CA GLU A 197 3.29 17.82 2.62
C GLU A 197 3.16 18.21 1.14
N VAL A 198 4.29 18.32 0.43
CA VAL A 198 4.29 18.59 -1.02
C VAL A 198 3.61 17.46 -1.80
N GLN A 199 3.87 16.21 -1.42
CA GLN A 199 3.24 15.03 -2.00
C GLN A 199 1.72 15.03 -1.78
N LEU A 200 1.27 15.40 -0.59
CA LEU A 200 -0.15 15.50 -0.24
C LEU A 200 -0.85 16.51 -1.14
N VAL A 201 -0.32 17.74 -1.23
CA VAL A 201 -0.90 18.79 -2.08
C VAL A 201 -0.91 18.34 -3.54
N ASN A 202 0.17 17.77 -4.04
CA ASN A 202 0.23 17.26 -5.41
C ASN A 202 -0.84 16.21 -5.71
N LYS A 203 -1.15 15.31 -4.77
CA LYS A 203 -2.24 14.33 -4.93
C LYS A 203 -3.61 14.99 -5.01
N ILE A 204 -3.85 16.02 -4.20
CA ILE A 204 -5.11 16.79 -4.22
C ILE A 204 -5.26 17.50 -5.57
N PHE A 205 -4.20 18.13 -6.08
CA PHE A 205 -4.21 18.79 -7.38
C PHE A 205 -4.45 17.82 -8.56
N GLN A 206 -4.10 16.54 -8.41
CA GLN A 206 -4.34 15.49 -9.40
C GLN A 206 -5.74 14.83 -9.29
N GLY A 207 -6.57 15.25 -8.32
CA GLY A 207 -7.91 14.73 -8.14
C GLY A 207 -8.85 15.04 -9.33
N HIS A 208 -9.91 14.23 -9.49
CA HIS A 208 -10.88 14.38 -10.58
C HIS A 208 -11.97 15.44 -10.30
N ASP A 209 -12.18 15.83 -9.04
CA ASP A 209 -13.25 16.75 -8.61
C ASP A 209 -12.66 17.80 -7.66
N ASN A 210 -11.87 18.72 -8.23
CA ASN A 210 -11.08 19.67 -7.47
C ASN A 210 -11.78 21.03 -7.39
N ASP A 211 -12.28 21.36 -6.20
CA ASP A 211 -12.81 22.69 -5.91
C ASP A 211 -11.65 23.73 -5.83
N PRO A 212 -11.68 24.82 -6.64
CA PRO A 212 -10.61 25.80 -6.67
C PRO A 212 -10.35 26.52 -5.33
N THR A 213 -11.40 26.76 -4.53
CA THR A 213 -11.26 27.43 -3.24
C THR A 213 -10.59 26.52 -2.21
N ARG A 214 -10.89 25.22 -2.28
CA ARG A 214 -10.20 24.19 -1.49
C ARG A 214 -8.74 24.05 -1.91
N LEU A 215 -8.44 24.02 -3.20
CA LEU A 215 -7.05 23.95 -3.69
C LEU A 215 -6.22 25.13 -3.21
N LEU A 216 -6.77 26.35 -3.29
CA LEU A 216 -6.11 27.56 -2.80
C LEU A 216 -5.82 27.46 -1.29
N LYS A 217 -6.78 26.96 -0.51
CA LYS A 217 -6.60 26.75 0.93
C LYS A 217 -5.46 25.77 1.23
N GLU A 218 -5.39 24.64 0.53
CA GLU A 218 -4.32 23.64 0.71
C GLU A 218 -2.94 24.20 0.30
N LEU A 219 -2.89 25.00 -0.77
CA LEU A 219 -1.65 25.66 -1.18
C LEU A 219 -1.17 26.68 -0.13
N LEU A 220 -2.08 27.48 0.44
CA LEU A 220 -1.76 28.41 1.52
C LEU A 220 -1.29 27.69 2.79
N LEU A 221 -1.86 26.53 3.11
CA LEU A 221 -1.41 25.70 4.22
C LEU A 221 0.02 25.18 3.99
N LEU A 222 0.33 24.75 2.77
CA LEU A 222 1.69 24.34 2.40
C LEU A 222 2.69 25.49 2.52
N ILE A 223 2.36 26.67 2.01
CA ILE A 223 3.23 27.85 2.10
C ILE A 223 3.52 28.19 3.57
N ASN A 224 2.48 28.21 4.42
CA ASN A 224 2.64 28.46 5.86
C ASN A 224 3.42 27.34 6.58
N PHE A 225 3.27 26.09 6.15
CA PHE A 225 4.08 24.98 6.66
C PHE A 225 5.56 25.15 6.30
N LEU A 226 5.86 25.47 5.04
CA LEU A 226 7.21 25.71 4.57
C LEU A 226 7.85 26.91 5.27
N LYS A 227 7.11 28.01 5.43
CA LYS A 227 7.54 29.19 6.17
C LYS A 227 8.02 28.83 7.57
N ARG A 228 7.21 28.11 8.34
CA ARG A 228 7.55 27.67 9.71
C ARG A 228 8.75 26.73 9.76
N LYS A 229 8.92 25.87 8.74
CA LYS A 229 10.01 24.88 8.70
C LYS A 229 11.35 25.44 8.20
N VAL A 230 11.33 26.44 7.33
CA VAL A 230 12.53 26.97 6.66
C VAL A 230 12.98 28.30 7.27
N VAL A 231 12.06 29.22 7.54
CA VAL A 231 12.38 30.59 7.99
C VAL A 231 12.39 30.69 9.51
N GLY A 232 11.57 29.92 10.21
CA GLY A 232 11.52 29.87 11.68
C GLY A 232 10.93 31.11 12.36
N ASP A 233 10.64 32.18 11.60
CA ASP A 233 10.02 33.41 12.07
C ASP A 233 8.65 33.63 11.41
N ASP A 234 7.63 33.88 12.23
CA ASP A 234 6.26 34.12 11.79
C ASP A 234 6.07 35.54 11.20
N SER A 235 7.05 36.42 11.32
CA SER A 235 6.96 37.84 10.91
C SER A 235 7.04 38.10 9.39
N VAL A 236 7.57 37.15 8.59
CA VAL A 236 7.81 37.37 7.14
C VAL A 236 6.59 37.03 6.31
N ASP A 237 5.90 38.04 5.77
CA ASP A 237 4.71 37.81 4.93
C ASP A 237 5.09 37.41 3.49
N VAL A 238 5.25 36.11 3.27
CA VAL A 238 5.72 35.51 2.00
C VAL A 238 4.81 35.83 0.80
N LEU A 239 3.56 36.22 1.05
CA LEU A 239 2.59 36.58 0.01
C LEU A 239 2.72 38.03 -0.48
N TYR A 240 3.41 38.89 0.29
CA TYR A 240 3.58 40.31 0.00
C TYR A 240 5.06 40.75 -0.01
N SER A 241 5.99 39.84 0.28
CA SER A 241 7.42 40.09 0.08
C SER A 241 7.73 40.05 -1.41
N ASP A 242 8.09 41.20 -1.98
CA ASP A 242 8.67 41.27 -3.32
C ASP A 242 9.95 40.41 -3.34
N PHE A 243 9.97 39.41 -4.22
CA PHE A 243 11.17 38.64 -4.51
C PHE A 243 11.95 39.41 -5.59
N ASP A 244 12.91 40.23 -5.17
CA ASP A 244 13.93 40.82 -6.06
C ASP A 244 14.84 39.74 -6.69
#